data_AF-A5IYI9-F1
#
_entry.id   AF-A5IYI9-F1
#
_cell.length_a   1.000
_cell.length_b   1.000
_cell.length_c   1.000
_cell.angle_alpha   90.00
_cell.angle_beta   90.00
_cell.angle_gamma   90.00
#
_symmetry.space_group_name_H-M   'P 1'
#
loop_
_entity.id
_entity.type
_entity.pdbx_description
1 polymer ?
#
loop_
_entity_poly.entity_id
_entity_poly.type
_entity_poly.pdbx_seq_one_letter_code
_entity_poly.pdbx_strand_id
1 'polypeptide(L)' 'MMKYMLSYDEWIYLIQEALHFFIYLKEKEAAGPIGQKDSLLEVDKWIETNKETFFIPKGYSKEKWIEELRASLKDAIEEK' A
#
# COMPACT_ATOMS: atom_id res chain seq x y z
N MET A 1 25.41 -1.59 8.13
CA MET A 1 23.98 -1.44 7.82
C MET A 1 23.69 -2.30 6.59
N MET A 2 23.12 -3.48 6.79
CA MET A 2 22.84 -4.39 5.67
C MET A 2 21.67 -3.76 4.91
N LYS A 3 21.94 -3.21 3.71
CA LYS A 3 20.89 -2.75 2.81
C LYS A 3 20.10 -4.00 2.44
N TYR A 4 18.90 -4.15 2.97
CA TYR A 4 17.94 -5.14 2.51
C TYR A 4 17.60 -4.79 1.05
N MET A 5 18.37 -5.32 0.11
CA MET A 5 18.00 -5.28 -1.30
C MET A 5 16.88 -6.31 -1.45
N LEU A 6 15.65 -5.80 -1.58
CA LEU A 6 14.54 -6.59 -2.11
C LEU A 6 15.03 -7.25 -3.41
N SER A 7 14.80 -8.55 -3.52
CA SER A 7 15.01 -9.28 -4.77
C SER A 7 14.12 -8.70 -5.87
N TYR A 8 14.46 -8.98 -7.12
CA TYR A 8 13.68 -8.52 -8.28
C TYR A 8 12.21 -8.95 -8.19
N ASP A 9 11.96 -10.18 -7.71
CA ASP A 9 10.61 -10.70 -7.53
C ASP A 9 9.86 -9.93 -6.43
N GLU A 10 10.51 -9.65 -5.31
CA GLU A 10 9.93 -8.85 -4.21
C GLU A 10 9.58 -7.42 -4.65
N TRP A 11 10.39 -6.82 -5.52
CA TRP A 11 10.10 -5.53 -6.13
C TRP A 11 8.85 -5.56 -7.02
N ILE A 12 8.69 -6.62 -7.83
CA ILE A 12 7.51 -6.78 -8.69
C ILE A 12 6.24 -6.84 -7.85
N TYR A 13 6.25 -7.61 -6.76
CA TYR A 13 5.08 -7.74 -5.90
C TYR A 13 4.71 -6.42 -5.19
N LEU A 14 5.69 -5.65 -4.71
CA LEU A 14 5.43 -4.34 -4.10
C LEU A 14 4.84 -3.35 -5.11
N ILE A 15 5.35 -3.33 -6.35
CA ILE A 15 4.80 -2.49 -7.42
C ILE A 15 3.38 -2.92 -7.76
N GLN A 16 3.11 -4.22 -7.79
CA GLN A 16 1.78 -4.76 -8.06
C GLN A 16 0.77 -4.36 -6.97
N GLU A 17 1.14 -4.46 -5.69
CA GLU A 17 0.28 -4.04 -4.58
C GLU A 17 -0.02 -2.54 -4.61
N ALA A 18 1.00 -1.72 -4.87
CA ALA A 18 0.84 -0.28 -5.02
C ALA A 18 -0.09 0.06 -6.21
N LEU A 19 0.08 -0.62 -7.35
CA LEU A 19 -0.80 -0.47 -8.52
C LEU A 19 -2.25 -0.84 -8.20
N HIS A 20 -2.48 -1.96 -7.51
CA HIS A 20 -3.82 -2.36 -7.09
C HIS A 20 -4.46 -1.31 -6.17
N PHE A 21 -3.70 -0.74 -5.24
CA PHE A 21 -4.19 0.35 -4.40
C PHE A 21 -4.52 1.61 -5.21
N PHE A 22 -3.68 2.03 -6.15
CA PHE A 22 -3.96 3.21 -6.98
C PHE A 22 -5.18 3.02 -7.89
N ILE A 23 -5.38 1.81 -8.43
CA ILE A 23 -6.60 1.46 -9.18
C ILE A 23 -7.83 1.61 -8.26
N TYR A 24 -7.77 1.01 -7.07
CA TYR A 24 -8.83 1.13 -6.08
C TYR A 24 -9.16 2.59 -5.74
N LEU A 25 -8.14 3.42 -5.50
CA LEU A 25 -8.34 4.84 -5.19
C LEU A 25 -8.97 5.60 -6.37
N LYS A 26 -8.56 5.29 -7.60
CA LYS A 26 -9.15 5.86 -8.82
C LYS A 26 -10.60 5.47 -9.03
N GLU A 27 -10.97 4.23 -8.70
CA GLU A 27 -12.38 3.79 -8.71
C GLU A 27 -13.22 4.57 -7.69
N LYS A 28 -12.66 4.87 -6.52
CA LYS A 28 -13.32 5.71 -5.50
C LYS A 28 -13.48 7.16 -5.97
N GLU A 29 -12.43 7.76 -6.53
CA GLU A 29 -12.49 9.11 -7.13
C GLU A 29 -13.52 9.19 -8.26
N ALA A 30 -13.66 8.14 -9.06
CA ALA A 30 -14.64 8.07 -10.16
C ALA A 30 -16.09 7.99 -9.63
N ALA A 31 -16.32 7.41 -8.45
CA ALA A 31 -17.63 7.36 -7.81
C ALA A 31 -18.03 8.70 -7.16
N GLY A 32 -17.07 9.59 -6.93
CA GLY A 32 -17.26 10.93 -6.41
C GLY A 32 -15.92 11.53 -5.95
N PRO A 33 -15.76 12.87 -5.97
CA PRO A 33 -14.53 13.49 -5.50
C PRO A 33 -14.32 13.15 -4.02
N ILE A 34 -13.24 12.44 -3.72
CA ILE A 34 -12.80 12.15 -2.37
C ILE A 34 -11.74 13.17 -1.95
N GLY A 35 -11.93 13.79 -0.79
CA GLY A 35 -10.93 14.71 -0.24
C GLY A 35 -9.74 13.93 0.34
N GLN A 36 -8.64 14.62 0.62
CA GLN A 36 -7.42 14.01 1.20
C GLN A 36 -7.70 13.17 2.46
N LYS A 37 -8.55 13.67 3.37
CA LYS A 37 -8.97 12.95 4.58
C LYS A 37 -9.67 11.63 4.26
N ASP A 38 -10.51 11.62 3.22
CA ASP A 38 -11.22 10.42 2.79
C ASP A 38 -10.24 9.45 2.11
N SER A 39 -9.31 9.94 1.28
CA SER A 39 -8.25 9.13 0.68
C SER A 39 -7.39 8.42 1.73
N LEU A 40 -7.08 9.06 2.84
CA LEU A 40 -6.36 8.43 3.97
C LEU A 40 -7.17 7.33 4.66
N LEU A 41 -8.50 7.50 4.79
CA LEU A 41 -9.38 6.45 5.30
C LEU A 41 -9.49 5.27 4.33
N GLU A 42 -9.46 5.55 3.02
CA GLU A 42 -9.48 4.53 1.98
C GLU A 42 -8.23 3.64 2.00
N VAL A 43 -7.07 4.16 2.40
CA VAL A 43 -5.86 3.34 2.66
C VAL A 43 -6.14 2.27 3.72
N ASP A 44 -6.68 2.68 4.88
CA ASP A 44 -6.91 1.75 5.98
C ASP A 44 -7.95 0.68 5.62
N LYS A 45 -9.01 1.06 4.90
CA LYS A 45 -10.02 0.12 4.40
C LYS A 45 -9.43 -0.88 3.41
N TRP A 46 -8.62 -0.40 2.46
CA TRP A 46 -8.01 -1.27 1.46
C TRP A 46 -7.04 -2.26 2.10
N ILE A 47 -6.21 -1.81 3.05
CA ILE A 47 -5.31 -2.68 3.81
C ILE A 47 -6.09 -3.72 4.59
N GLU A 48 -7.12 -3.33 5.34
CA GLU A 48 -7.90 -4.28 6.15
C GLU A 48 -8.60 -5.33 5.28
N THR A 49 -9.04 -4.94 4.08
CA THR A 49 -9.69 -5.85 3.12
C THR A 49 -8.71 -6.86 2.51
N ASN A 50 -7.47 -6.44 2.22
CA ASN A 50 -6.52 -7.21 1.42
C ASN A 50 -5.35 -7.80 2.23
N LYS A 51 -5.25 -7.52 3.53
CA LYS A 51 -4.11 -7.92 4.39
C LYS A 51 -3.79 -9.41 4.38
N GLU A 52 -4.77 -10.27 4.13
CA GLU A 52 -4.56 -11.73 4.08
C GLU A 52 -3.94 -12.21 2.76
N THR A 53 -4.01 -11.40 1.71
CA THR A 53 -3.52 -11.73 0.36
C THR A 53 -2.23 -11.01 -0.01
N PHE A 54 -1.70 -10.18 0.88
CA PHE A 54 -0.47 -9.45 0.63
C PHE A 54 0.73 -10.38 0.52
N PHE A 55 1.58 -10.06 -0.44
CA PHE A 55 2.91 -10.60 -0.55
C PHE A 55 3.76 -10.07 0.60
N ILE A 56 4.39 -10.97 1.35
CA ILE A 56 5.27 -10.59 2.46
C ILE A 56 6.72 -10.85 2.04
N PRO A 57 7.56 -9.80 1.93
CA PRO A 57 8.97 -9.98 1.58
C PRO A 57 9.71 -10.85 2.59
N LYS A 58 10.78 -11.49 2.13
CA LYS A 58 11.63 -12.33 2.96
C LYS A 58 12.28 -11.50 4.06
N GLY A 59 12.16 -11.99 5.30
CA GLY A 59 12.70 -11.30 6.47
C GLY A 59 11.77 -10.25 7.08
N TYR A 60 10.57 -10.07 6.51
CA TYR A 60 9.50 -9.30 7.13
C TYR A 60 8.51 -10.21 7.86
N SER A 61 8.06 -9.77 9.03
CA SER A 61 6.78 -10.24 9.60
C SER A 61 5.62 -9.56 8.89
N LYS A 62 4.48 -10.22 8.80
CA LYS A 62 3.25 -9.67 8.19
C LYS A 62 2.85 -8.32 8.79
N GLU A 63 2.92 -8.21 10.11
CA GLU A 63 2.53 -7.00 10.85
C GLU A 63 3.41 -5.80 10.47
N LYS A 64 4.75 -6.00 10.54
CA LYS A 64 5.73 -4.98 10.15
C LYS A 64 5.58 -4.56 8.67
N TRP A 65 5.33 -5.50 7.78
CA TRP A 65 5.09 -5.18 6.36
C TRP A 65 3.85 -4.31 6.18
N ILE A 66 2.73 -4.70 6.78
CA ILE A 66 1.48 -3.94 6.71
C ILE A 66 1.66 -2.53 7.30
N GLU A 67 2.41 -2.39 8.38
CA GLU A 67 2.72 -1.09 8.99
C GLU A 67 3.52 -0.19 8.04
N GLU A 68 4.61 -0.69 7.46
CA GLU A 68 5.45 0.07 6.51
C GLU A 68 4.69 0.40 5.21
N LEU A 69 3.88 -0.52 4.69
CA LEU A 69 3.03 -0.29 3.53
C LEU A 69 1.97 0.79 3.82
N ARG A 70 1.30 0.71 4.98
CA ARG A 70 0.32 1.72 5.40
C ARG A 70 0.94 3.10 5.48
N ALA A 71 2.11 3.22 6.12
CA ALA A 71 2.81 4.49 6.24
C ALA A 71 3.17 5.04 4.86
N SER A 72 3.81 4.23 4.01
CA SER A 72 4.24 4.65 2.67
C SER A 72 3.08 5.13 1.79
N LEU A 73 1.91 4.46 1.85
CA LEU A 73 0.74 4.87 1.08
C LEU A 73 0.12 6.17 1.60
N LYS A 74 0.10 6.38 2.93
CA LYS A 74 -0.40 7.62 3.53
C LYS A 74 0.54 8.79 3.21
N ASP A 75 1.84 8.60 3.37
CA ASP A 75 2.85 9.61 3.03
C ASP A 75 2.72 10.02 1.56
N ALA A 76 2.55 9.08 0.63
CA ALA A 76 2.36 9.38 -0.79
C ALA A 76 1.06 10.17 -1.12
N ILE A 77 0.05 10.12 -0.25
CA ILE A 77 -1.18 10.93 -0.37
C ILE A 77 -0.99 12.31 0.26
N GLU A 78 -0.19 12.41 1.32
CA GLU A 78 0.08 13.68 2.03
C GLU A 78 1.12 14.54 1.30
N GLU A 79 2.05 13.92 0.57
CA GLU A 79 3.05 14.61 -0.26
C GLU A 79 2.49 15.16 -1.60
N LYS A 80 1.22 14.87 -1.91
CA LYS A 80 0.49 15.39 -3.08
C LYS A 80 -0.22 16.71 -2.80
#